data_AF-A0A4R8XDX6-F1
#
_entry.id   AF-A0A4R8XDX6-F1
#
_cell.length_a   1.000
_cell.length_b   1.000
_cell.length_c   1.000
_cell.angle_alpha   90.00
_cell.angle_beta   90.00
_cell.angle_gamma   90.00
#
_symmetry.space_group_name_H-M   'P 1'
#
loop_
_entity.id
_entity.type
_entity.pdbx_description
1 polymer ?
#
loop_
_entity_poly.entity_id
_entity_poly.type
_entity_poly.pdbx_seq_one_letter_code
_entity_poly.pdbx_strand_id
1 'polypeptide(L)'
;TVAFMLDQCHNVEEKIPGQIRSVLNVQEMTARALSVDTVALTKAQNAGDVLGANGIMMDAFYSDVRPDLAVWRESRGLPADPMAAFAASGYQEKISTDRIGGTQAGWGA
;
A
#
# COMPACT_ATOMS: atom_id res chain seq x y z
N THR A 1 2.25 18.65 -11.92
CA THR A 1 2.00 17.24 -11.59
C THR A 1 1.53 17.15 -10.15
N VAL A 2 0.74 16.13 -9.80
CA VAL A 2 0.33 15.90 -8.40
C VAL A 2 1.47 15.18 -7.66
N ALA A 3 1.76 15.59 -6.44
CA ALA A 3 2.73 14.92 -5.57
C ALA A 3 1.99 14.03 -4.56
N PHE A 4 2.37 12.75 -4.48
CA PHE A 4 1.84 11.82 -3.48
C PHE A 4 2.85 11.69 -2.34
N MET A 5 2.37 11.85 -1.10
CA MET A 5 3.19 11.79 0.12
C MET A 5 2.49 10.92 1.15
N LEU A 6 3.28 10.22 1.97
CA LEU A 6 2.79 9.56 3.17
C LEU A 6 3.15 10.45 4.36
N ASP A 7 2.11 11.00 5.00
CA ASP A 7 2.23 11.77 6.24
C ASP A 7 1.62 10.94 7.37
N GLN A 8 2.48 10.23 8.09
CA GLN A 8 2.09 9.20 9.05
C GLN A 8 3.03 9.19 10.25
N CYS A 9 2.49 8.79 11.40
CA CYS A 9 3.26 8.53 12.60
C CYS A 9 2.93 7.14 13.13
N HIS A 10 3.96 6.30 13.25
CA HIS A 10 3.87 4.95 13.80
C HIS A 10 4.25 5.02 15.29
N ASN A 11 3.23 5.00 16.15
CA ASN A 11 3.38 5.22 17.60
C ASN A 11 3.47 3.92 18.40
N VAL A 12 2.82 2.85 17.92
CA VAL A 12 2.70 1.57 18.65
C VAL A 12 3.46 0.48 17.91
N GLU A 13 3.34 0.47 16.59
CA GLU A 13 4.01 -0.43 15.67
C GLU A 13 5.41 0.05 15.29
N GLU A 14 6.25 -0.90 14.88
CA GLU A 14 7.57 -0.59 14.35
C GLU A 14 7.46 0.26 13.08
N LYS A 15 8.31 1.29 13.00
CA LYS A 15 8.20 2.33 11.95
C LYS A 15 8.35 1.78 10.54
N ILE A 16 9.29 0.87 10.30
CA ILE A 16 9.56 0.34 8.96
C ILE A 16 8.44 -0.62 8.50
N PRO A 17 8.02 -1.63 9.29
CA PRO A 17 6.85 -2.44 8.95
C PRO A 17 5.57 -1.63 8.75
N GLY A 18 5.32 -0.61 9.59
CA GLY A 18 4.20 0.31 9.43
C GLY A 18 4.24 1.03 8.08
N GLN A 19 5.40 1.58 7.72
CA GLN A 19 5.61 2.27 6.45
C GLN A 19 5.45 1.32 5.24
N ILE A 20 5.97 0.10 5.31
CA ILE A 20 5.81 -0.91 4.26
C ILE A 20 4.32 -1.19 4.04
N ARG A 21 3.55 -1.44 5.12
CA ARG A 21 2.11 -1.69 5.04
C ARG A 21 1.38 -0.54 4.34
N SER A 22 1.71 0.71 4.66
CA SER A 22 1.11 1.88 4.04
C SER A 22 1.40 1.97 2.54
N VAL A 23 2.65 1.74 2.12
CA VAL A 23 3.02 1.72 0.70
C VAL A 23 2.28 0.60 -0.05
N LEU A 24 2.18 -0.59 0.54
CA LEU A 24 1.44 -1.70 -0.04
C LEU A 24 -0.04 -1.36 -0.22
N ASN A 25 -0.69 -0.76 0.79
CA ASN A 25 -2.08 -0.32 0.69
C ASN A 25 -2.29 0.72 -0.42
N VAL A 26 -1.38 1.68 -0.57
CA VAL A 26 -1.44 2.67 -1.68
C VAL A 26 -1.34 1.98 -3.03
N GLN A 27 -0.42 1.02 -3.18
CA GLN A 27 -0.28 0.25 -4.42
C GLN A 27 -1.55 -0.56 -4.72
N GLU A 28 -2.13 -1.22 -3.71
CA GLU A 28 -3.37 -2.00 -3.86
C GLU A 28 -4.55 -1.11 -4.25
N MET A 29 -4.75 0.05 -3.60
CA MET A 29 -5.83 0.96 -3.96
C MET A 29 -5.62 1.57 -5.35
N THR A 30 -4.38 1.87 -5.71
CA THR A 30 -4.05 2.38 -7.05
C THR A 30 -4.36 1.35 -8.12
N ALA A 31 -3.98 0.07 -7.90
CA ALA A 31 -4.30 -1.01 -8.82
C ALA A 31 -5.82 -1.18 -9.00
N ARG A 32 -6.58 -1.20 -7.90
CA ARG A 32 -8.05 -1.29 -7.98
C ARG A 32 -8.67 -0.11 -8.72
N ALA A 33 -8.20 1.12 -8.45
CA ALA A 33 -8.68 2.31 -9.17
C ALA A 33 -8.39 2.23 -10.67
N LEU A 34 -7.22 1.71 -11.06
CA LEU A 34 -6.86 1.49 -12.47
C LEU A 34 -7.65 0.36 -13.13
N SER A 35 -8.21 -0.56 -12.36
CA SER A 35 -9.05 -1.67 -12.85
C SER A 35 -10.52 -1.31 -13.04
N VAL A 36 -10.94 -0.08 -12.75
CA VAL A 36 -12.32 0.37 -12.99
C VAL A 36 -12.60 0.43 -14.50
N ASP A 37 -13.67 -0.23 -14.96
CA ASP A 37 -14.15 -0.06 -16.34
C ASP A 37 -14.80 1.33 -16.50
N THR A 38 -13.99 2.30 -16.88
CA THR A 38 -14.42 3.69 -17.03
C THR A 38 -15.44 3.87 -18.16
N VAL A 39 -15.42 3.00 -19.18
CA VAL A 39 -16.36 3.07 -20.31
C VAL A 39 -17.74 2.61 -19.85
N ALA A 40 -17.83 1.46 -19.19
CA ALA A 40 -19.07 0.98 -18.60
C ALA A 40 -19.60 1.95 -17.53
N LEU A 41 -18.71 2.47 -16.68
CA LEU A 41 -19.09 3.43 -15.63
C LEU A 41 -19.71 4.69 -16.22
N THR A 42 -19.07 5.29 -17.24
CA THR A 42 -19.59 6.48 -17.93
C THR A 42 -20.96 6.22 -18.55
N LYS A 43 -21.15 5.03 -19.14
CA LYS A 43 -22.44 4.64 -19.73
C LYS A 43 -23.53 4.53 -18.66
N ALA A 44 -23.26 3.86 -17.54
CA ALA A 44 -24.21 3.72 -16.43
C ALA A 44 -24.59 5.09 -15.84
N GLN A 45 -23.59 5.96 -15.65
CA GLN A 45 -23.81 7.33 -15.16
C GLN A 45 -24.71 8.15 -16.10
N ASN A 46 -24.43 8.14 -17.40
CA ASN A 46 -25.22 8.87 -18.40
C ASN A 46 -26.66 8.35 -18.51
N ALA A 47 -26.89 7.07 -18.20
CA ALA A 47 -28.22 6.46 -18.18
C ALA A 47 -28.99 6.70 -16.87
N GLY A 48 -28.36 7.30 -15.85
CA GLY A 48 -28.94 7.42 -14.51
C GLY A 48 -29.04 6.09 -13.75
N ASP A 49 -28.30 5.07 -14.18
CA ASP A 49 -28.27 3.75 -13.53
C ASP A 49 -27.33 3.78 -12.31
N VAL A 50 -27.86 4.22 -11.18
CA VAL A 50 -27.12 4.36 -9.91
C VAL A 50 -26.59 3.02 -9.40
N LEU A 51 -27.39 1.95 -9.50
CA LEU A 51 -26.99 0.64 -8.99
C LEU A 51 -25.95 -0.02 -9.91
N GLY A 52 -26.10 0.10 -11.23
CA GLY A 52 -25.10 -0.35 -12.19
C GLY A 52 -23.76 0.36 -12.02
N ALA A 53 -23.78 1.69 -11.86
CA ALA A 53 -22.56 2.46 -11.60
C ALA A 53 -21.86 2.06 -10.29
N ASN A 54 -22.63 1.80 -9.22
CA ASN A 54 -22.07 1.31 -7.96
C ASN A 54 -21.44 -0.09 -8.12
N GLY A 55 -22.14 -1.00 -8.81
CA GLY A 55 -21.64 -2.35 -9.09
C GLY A 55 -20.26 -2.34 -9.74
N ILE A 56 -20.10 -1.54 -10.80
CA ILE A 56 -18.82 -1.41 -11.53
C ILE A 56 -17.67 -0.95 -10.61
N MET A 57 -17.94 0.03 -9.74
CA MET A 57 -16.93 0.49 -8.77
C MET A 57 -16.60 -0.59 -7.74
N MET A 58 -17.61 -1.34 -7.28
CA MET A 58 -17.42 -2.39 -6.27
C MET A 58 -16.73 -3.63 -6.83
N ASP A 59 -16.96 -3.99 -8.09
CA ASP A 59 -16.24 -5.07 -8.77
C ASP A 59 -14.72 -4.82 -8.77
N ALA A 60 -14.31 -3.59 -9.11
CA ALA A 60 -12.91 -3.18 -9.04
C ALA A 60 -12.41 -3.12 -7.59
N PHE A 61 -13.21 -2.62 -6.65
CA PHE A 61 -12.83 -2.49 -5.24
C PHE A 61 -12.62 -3.83 -4.52
N TYR A 62 -13.47 -4.83 -4.81
CA TYR A 62 -13.41 -6.15 -4.19
C TYR A 62 -12.43 -7.11 -4.88
N SER A 63 -11.90 -6.73 -6.04
CA SER A 63 -10.88 -7.53 -6.74
C SER A 63 -9.62 -7.70 -5.89
N ASP A 64 -9.19 -8.95 -5.72
CA ASP A 64 -7.93 -9.28 -5.06
C ASP A 64 -6.75 -9.05 -6.01
N VAL A 65 -6.17 -7.85 -5.93
CA VAL A 65 -5.03 -7.42 -6.75
C VAL A 65 -3.67 -7.86 -6.20
N ARG A 66 -3.61 -8.55 -5.05
CA ARG A 66 -2.35 -8.90 -4.39
C ARG A 66 -1.47 -9.84 -5.23
N PRO A 67 -2.02 -10.88 -5.90
CA PRO A 67 -1.21 -11.77 -6.76
C PRO A 67 -0.55 -11.02 -7.92
N ASP A 68 -1.29 -10.14 -8.60
CA ASP A 68 -0.76 -9.38 -9.75
C ASP A 68 0.35 -8.41 -9.30
N LEU A 69 0.14 -7.74 -8.16
CA LEU A 69 1.14 -6.86 -7.58
C LEU A 69 2.39 -7.61 -7.12
N ALA A 70 2.26 -8.86 -6.65
CA ALA A 70 3.40 -9.70 -6.30
C ALA A 70 4.25 -10.02 -7.55
N VAL A 71 3.63 -10.50 -8.63
CA VAL A 71 4.31 -10.78 -9.91
C VAL A 71 4.97 -9.51 -10.46
N TRP A 72 4.28 -8.38 -10.39
CA TRP A 72 4.82 -7.09 -10.83
C TRP A 72 6.04 -6.65 -10.02
N ARG A 73 6.08 -6.89 -8.71
CA ARG A 73 7.29 -6.63 -7.89
C ARG A 73 8.44 -7.53 -8.31
N GLU A 74 8.20 -8.83 -8.47
CA GLU A 74 9.22 -9.80 -8.88
C GLU A 74 9.82 -9.48 -10.25
N SER A 75 8.98 -9.06 -11.21
CA SER A 75 9.44 -8.63 -12.55
C SER A 75 10.44 -7.47 -12.53
N ARG A 76 10.57 -6.76 -11.40
CA ARG A 76 11.51 -5.65 -11.20
C ARG A 76 12.58 -5.95 -10.16
N GLY A 77 12.77 -7.23 -9.83
CA GLY A 77 13.76 -7.69 -8.85
C GLY A 77 13.43 -7.29 -7.42
N LEU A 78 12.17 -6.98 -7.11
CA LEU A 78 11.70 -6.69 -5.76
C LEU A 78 11.02 -7.94 -5.17
N PRO A 79 11.01 -8.11 -3.83
CA PRO A 79 10.29 -9.21 -3.20
C PRO A 79 8.78 -9.16 -3.50
N ALA A 80 8.20 -10.32 -3.80
CA ALA A 80 6.74 -10.50 -3.93
C ALA A 80 5.98 -10.05 -2.68
N ASP A 81 6.51 -10.44 -1.51
CA ASP A 81 6.03 -10.06 -0.18
C ASP A 81 7.08 -9.23 0.56
N PRO A 82 7.00 -7.89 0.49
CA PRO A 82 7.93 -7.01 1.19
C PRO A 82 7.88 -7.13 2.73
N MET A 83 6.75 -7.54 3.30
CA MET A 83 6.64 -7.73 4.75
C MET A 83 7.42 -8.97 5.19
N ALA A 84 7.23 -10.10 4.50
CA ALA A 84 7.98 -11.32 4.77
C ALA A 84 9.49 -11.13 4.50
N ALA A 85 9.84 -10.46 3.41
CA ALA A 85 11.23 -10.18 3.07
C ALA A 85 11.91 -9.28 4.14
N PHE A 86 11.21 -8.26 4.63
CA PHE A 86 11.73 -7.42 5.71
C PHE A 86 11.91 -8.21 7.01
N ALA A 87 10.92 -9.03 7.40
CA ALA A 87 11.03 -9.87 8.59
C ALA A 87 12.21 -10.86 8.49
N ALA A 88 12.37 -11.54 7.35
CA ALA A 88 13.46 -12.48 7.11
C ALA A 88 14.85 -11.82 7.08
N SER A 89 14.92 -10.52 6.81
CA SER A 89 16.20 -9.79 6.72
C SER A 89 16.89 -9.60 8.08
N GLY A 90 16.16 -9.71 9.20
CA GLY A 90 16.68 -9.38 10.54
C GLY A 90 17.06 -7.91 10.72
N TYR A 91 16.73 -7.04 9.76
CA TYR A 91 17.18 -5.65 9.77
C TYR A 91 16.69 -4.87 10.98
N GLN A 92 15.45 -5.10 11.41
CA GLN A 92 14.89 -4.46 12.60
C GLN A 92 15.73 -4.77 13.86
N GLU A 93 16.10 -6.03 14.06
CA GLU A 93 16.93 -6.44 15.20
C GLU A 93 18.31 -5.76 15.12
N LYS A 94 18.94 -5.82 13.95
CA LYS A 94 20.24 -5.17 13.70
C LYS A 94 20.23 -3.69 14.06
N ILE A 95 19.29 -2.92 13.52
CA ILE A 95 19.25 -1.47 13.79
C ILE A 95 18.89 -1.14 15.23
N SER A 96 18.13 -2.00 15.90
CA SER A 96 17.83 -1.84 17.33
C SER A 96 19.08 -2.03 18.17
N THR A 97 19.85 -3.09 17.90
CA THR A 97 21.13 -3.35 18.59
C THR A 97 22.16 -2.26 18.33
N ASP A 98 22.30 -1.83 17.07
CA ASP A 98 23.28 -0.81 16.66
C ASP A 98 23.00 0.57 17.30
N ARG A 99 21.78 0.82 17.77
CA ARG A 99 21.34 2.12 18.33
C ARG A 99 21.23 2.12 19.85
N ILE A 100 21.58 1.02 20.52
CA ILE A 100 21.64 0.99 21.98
C ILE A 100 22.60 2.08 22.48
N GLY A 101 22.15 2.89 23.45
CA GLY A 101 22.93 4.00 24.00
C GLY A 101 22.92 5.28 23.14
N GLY A 102 22.17 5.31 22.03
CA GLY A 102 21.94 6.53 21.26
C GLY A 102 21.11 7.56 22.04
N THR A 103 21.36 8.85 21.78
CA THR A 103 20.52 9.92 22.32
C THR A 103 19.17 9.91 21.61
N GLN A 104 18.10 9.75 22.36
CA GLN A 104 16.75 9.87 21.82
C GLN A 104 16.58 11.26 21.21
N ALA A 105 15.98 11.35 20.02
CA ALA A 105 15.55 12.62 19.44
C ALA A 105 14.02 12.69 19.50
N GLY A 106 13.47 13.64 20.25
CA GLY A 106 12.02 13.77 20.41
C GLY A 106 11.62 14.54 21.66
N TRP A 107 10.31 14.58 21.94
CA TRP A 107 9.75 15.33 23.07
C TRP A 107 10.27 14.82 24.41
N GLY A 108 11.08 15.64 25.08
CA GLY A 108 11.63 15.36 26.41
C GLY A 108 12.97 14.62 26.45
N ALA A 109 13.70 14.55 25.33
CA ALA A 109 15.09 14.08 25.29
C ALA A 109 16.11 15.20 25.50
#